data_AF-A0A7H0YFB7-F1
#
_entry.id   AF-A0A7H0YFB7-F1
#
_cell.length_a   1.000
_cell.length_b   1.000
_cell.length_c   1.000
_cell.angle_alpha   90.00
_cell.angle_beta   90.00
_cell.angle_gamma   90.00
#
_symmetry.space_group_name_H-M   'P 1'
#
loop_
_entity.id
_entity.type
_entity.pdbx_description
1 polymer ?
#
loop_
_entity_poly.entity_id
_entity_poly.type
_entity_poly.pdbx_seq_one_letter_code
_entity_poly.pdbx_strand_id
1 'polypeptide(L)'
;MINDIIILCISGRGGVSSPSGITKLRNRLRTTLQPLGIDPDRIFRRSWNKGGDDDPFGFPDTDDLKREIERRSNNIAYLAIIGHSYGGWAACRLSHRTSREPDFIALLDPVFGPINVMGPGDSPRGKVVINWDQSNGIKETTGCPSTLLTCVVPGNGISCGYNNVPNATNNWEYELKNWDGDVKRRDCGYPVPNEDIPLTHVNMDDNEYLHHQICDRIYEDVKKILLTNQNTALSIILTNILK
;
A
#
# COMPACT_ATOMS: atom_id res chain seq x y z
N MET A 1 -2.04 -7.74 28.26
CA MET A 1 -2.34 -6.61 27.35
C MET A 1 -2.55 -7.18 25.97
N ILE A 2 -3.60 -6.76 25.26
CA ILE A 2 -3.77 -7.13 23.85
C ILE A 2 -2.66 -6.42 23.08
N ASN A 3 -1.87 -7.17 22.32
CA ASN A 3 -0.84 -6.61 21.46
C ASN A 3 -1.50 -5.80 20.33
N ASP A 4 -0.94 -4.65 19.97
CA ASP A 4 -1.59 -3.72 19.05
C ASP A 4 -1.43 -4.11 17.58
N ILE A 5 -2.44 -3.83 16.78
CA ILE A 5 -2.43 -3.93 15.32
C ILE A 5 -2.16 -2.54 14.76
N ILE A 6 -1.10 -2.36 13.97
CA ILE A 6 -0.74 -1.08 13.33
C ILE A 6 -0.75 -1.24 11.81
N ILE A 7 -1.45 -0.34 11.12
CA ILE A 7 -1.49 -0.31 9.65
C ILE A 7 -1.21 1.11 9.17
N LEU A 8 -0.11 1.27 8.46
CA LEU A 8 0.35 2.55 7.91
C LEU A 8 0.17 2.57 6.39
N CYS A 9 -0.60 3.52 5.90
CA CYS A 9 -0.73 3.81 4.46
C CYS A 9 0.07 5.08 4.12
N ILE A 10 0.99 4.99 3.16
CA ILE A 10 1.91 6.08 2.79
C ILE A 10 1.56 6.56 1.39
N SER A 11 1.21 7.84 1.30
CA SER A 11 0.87 8.49 0.03
C SER A 11 2.12 8.77 -0.81
N GLY A 12 1.98 8.70 -2.12
CA GLY A 12 2.98 9.17 -3.07
C GLY A 12 3.12 10.70 -3.13
N ARG A 13 3.83 11.17 -4.16
CA ARG A 13 4.06 12.59 -4.41
C ARG A 13 2.74 13.37 -4.55
N GLY A 14 2.59 14.48 -3.83
CA GLY A 14 1.39 15.31 -3.81
C GLY A 14 0.16 14.70 -3.12
N GLY A 15 0.26 13.49 -2.58
CA GLY A 15 -0.86 12.73 -2.05
C GLY A 15 -1.41 13.18 -0.68
N VAL A 16 -1.06 14.38 -0.21
CA VAL A 16 -1.59 14.99 1.03
C VAL A 16 -2.82 15.88 0.81
N SER A 17 -3.05 16.39 -0.40
CA SER A 17 -4.26 17.15 -0.75
C SER A 17 -5.36 16.21 -1.28
N SER A 18 -6.35 15.94 -0.41
CA SER A 18 -7.74 15.44 -0.62
C SER A 18 -8.17 14.79 -1.94
N PRO A 19 -8.97 13.70 -1.85
CA PRO A 19 -8.60 12.40 -1.33
C PRO A 19 -7.84 11.59 -2.40
N SER A 20 -6.68 11.05 -2.02
CA SER A 20 -5.92 10.06 -2.81
C SER A 20 -6.50 8.66 -2.68
N GLY A 21 -6.18 7.77 -3.63
CA GLY A 21 -6.57 6.37 -3.56
C GLY A 21 -6.05 5.67 -2.30
N ILE A 22 -4.84 6.03 -1.83
CA ILE A 22 -4.33 5.65 -0.50
C ILE A 22 -5.24 6.09 0.67
N THR A 23 -5.86 7.26 0.57
CA THR A 23 -6.84 7.73 1.59
C THR A 23 -8.09 6.86 1.57
N LYS A 24 -8.56 6.49 0.38
CA LYS A 24 -9.69 5.56 0.17
C LYS A 24 -9.37 4.17 0.74
N LEU A 25 -8.17 3.64 0.48
CA LEU A 25 -7.70 2.36 1.03
C LEU A 25 -7.68 2.35 2.56
N ARG A 26 -7.09 3.37 3.18
CA ARG A 26 -7.11 3.51 4.65
C ARG A 26 -8.54 3.47 5.21
N ASN A 27 -9.47 4.19 4.58
CA ASN A 27 -10.87 4.20 5.03
C ASN A 27 -11.51 2.81 4.89
N ARG A 28 -11.25 2.11 3.78
CA ARG A 28 -11.71 0.72 3.58
C ARG A 28 -11.17 -0.20 4.67
N LEU A 29 -9.87 -0.15 4.96
CA LEU A 29 -9.25 -0.94 6.02
C LEU A 29 -9.89 -0.69 7.39
N ARG A 30 -10.21 0.57 7.73
CA ARG A 30 -10.92 0.90 8.96
C ARG A 30 -12.29 0.23 9.03
N THR A 31 -13.06 0.28 7.94
CA THR A 31 -14.37 -0.39 7.86
C THR A 31 -14.23 -1.91 7.91
N THR A 32 -13.31 -2.50 7.13
CA THR A 32 -13.06 -3.94 7.07
C THR A 32 -12.65 -4.52 8.42
N LEU A 33 -11.86 -3.80 9.21
CA LEU A 33 -11.32 -4.28 10.48
C LEU A 33 -12.15 -3.86 11.70
N GLN A 34 -13.15 -2.99 11.54
CA GLN A 34 -14.06 -2.59 12.61
C GLN A 34 -14.73 -3.79 13.32
N PRO A 35 -15.22 -4.84 12.61
CA PRO A 35 -15.82 -6.00 13.27
C PRO A 35 -14.85 -6.80 14.15
N LEU A 36 -13.53 -6.65 13.93
CA LEU A 36 -12.49 -7.29 14.75
C LEU A 36 -12.10 -6.44 15.98
N GLY A 37 -12.75 -5.29 16.21
CA GLY A 37 -12.50 -4.42 17.35
C GLY A 37 -11.20 -3.62 17.25
N ILE A 38 -10.65 -3.45 16.04
CA ILE A 38 -9.40 -2.69 15.85
C ILE A 38 -9.69 -1.19 15.92
N ASP A 39 -8.93 -0.49 16.76
CA ASP A 39 -9.02 0.97 16.91
C ASP A 39 -8.64 1.67 15.58
N PRO A 40 -9.53 2.50 15.00
CA PRO A 40 -9.28 3.18 13.73
C PRO A 40 -8.13 4.20 13.78
N ASP A 41 -7.69 4.71 14.95
CA ASP A 41 -6.47 5.56 15.00
C ASP A 41 -5.21 4.74 14.69
N ARG A 42 -5.25 3.41 14.87
CA ARG A 42 -4.14 2.52 14.53
C ARG A 42 -3.99 2.22 13.05
N ILE A 43 -4.98 2.64 12.26
CA ILE A 43 -5.02 2.53 10.80
C ILE A 43 -4.96 3.94 10.24
N PHE A 44 -3.78 4.39 9.80
CA PHE A 44 -3.56 5.80 9.53
C PHE A 44 -2.77 6.04 8.24
N ARG A 45 -2.87 7.27 7.74
CA ARG A 45 -2.18 7.75 6.54
C ARG A 45 -1.06 8.71 6.92
N ARG A 46 0.05 8.67 6.18
CA ARG A 46 1.11 9.67 6.23
C ARG A 46 1.64 10.04 4.85
N SER A 47 2.32 11.19 4.81
CA SER A 47 3.19 11.62 3.72
C SER A 47 4.42 10.71 3.63
N TRP A 48 4.97 10.54 2.43
CA TRP A 48 6.29 9.90 2.26
C TRP A 48 7.46 10.82 2.70
N ASN A 49 7.28 12.14 2.62
CA ASN A 49 8.26 13.17 2.95
C ASN A 49 7.54 14.40 3.53
N LYS A 50 7.42 14.45 4.86
CA LYS A 50 6.59 15.44 5.56
C LYS A 50 7.08 16.86 5.30
N GLY A 51 6.22 17.67 4.67
CA GLY A 51 6.54 19.06 4.31
C GLY A 51 7.30 19.20 2.99
N GLY A 52 7.63 18.08 2.33
CA GLY A 52 8.21 17.99 1.00
C GLY A 52 7.44 17.04 0.10
N ASP A 53 6.12 16.92 0.31
CA ASP A 53 5.25 15.97 -0.36
C ASP A 53 5.31 16.01 -1.89
N ASP A 54 5.53 17.19 -2.45
CA ASP A 54 5.59 17.45 -3.89
C ASP A 54 7.01 17.45 -4.45
N ASP A 55 8.05 17.35 -3.61
CA ASP A 55 9.45 17.43 -4.01
C ASP A 55 9.94 16.07 -4.55
N PRO A 56 10.11 15.91 -5.88
CA PRO A 56 10.56 14.64 -6.45
C PRO A 56 12.05 14.35 -6.20
N PHE A 57 12.82 15.34 -5.75
CA PHE A 57 14.23 15.18 -5.37
C PHE A 57 14.41 15.00 -3.86
N GLY A 58 13.32 15.05 -3.11
CA GLY A 58 13.29 14.80 -1.68
C GLY A 58 13.59 13.35 -1.34
N PHE A 59 13.57 13.06 -0.05
CA PHE A 59 13.93 11.74 0.49
C PHE A 59 12.89 11.29 1.52
N PRO A 60 12.62 9.97 1.64
CA PRO A 60 11.64 9.50 2.62
C PRO A 60 11.93 9.94 4.06
N ASP A 61 10.97 10.63 4.68
CA ASP A 61 11.03 11.01 6.11
C ASP A 61 10.62 9.82 6.98
N THR A 62 11.48 8.81 6.99
CA THR A 62 11.26 7.58 7.75
C THR A 62 11.31 7.79 9.27
N ASP A 63 11.87 8.91 9.75
CA ASP A 63 11.85 9.26 11.17
C ASP A 63 10.48 9.75 11.63
N ASP A 64 9.79 10.58 10.84
CA ASP A 64 8.39 10.92 11.11
C ASP A 64 7.49 9.69 11.08
N LEU A 65 7.64 8.85 10.05
CA LEU A 65 6.83 7.64 9.92
C LEU A 65 7.03 6.67 11.09
N LYS A 66 8.28 6.43 11.49
CA LYS A 66 8.62 5.59 12.65
C LYS A 66 8.05 6.18 13.93
N ARG A 67 8.25 7.47 14.17
CA ARG A 67 7.69 8.18 15.35
C ARG A 67 6.18 8.03 15.43
N GLU A 68 5.47 8.03 14.31
CA GLU A 68 4.02 7.93 14.28
C GLU A 68 3.48 6.52 14.51
N ILE A 69 4.26 5.49 14.16
CA ILE A 69 4.02 4.11 14.59
C ILE A 69 4.22 4.02 16.11
N GLU A 70 5.35 4.50 16.63
CA GLU A 70 5.74 4.39 18.04
C GLU A 70 4.84 5.21 18.97
N ARG A 71 4.35 6.37 18.51
CA ARG A 71 3.36 7.19 19.23
C ARG A 71 2.05 6.44 19.47
N ARG A 72 1.70 5.51 18.58
CA ARG A 72 0.48 4.69 18.70
C ARG A 72 0.74 3.49 19.58
N SER A 73 1.80 2.73 19.31
CA SER A 73 2.13 1.55 20.10
C SER A 73 3.63 1.35 20.29
N ASN A 74 3.98 0.87 21.46
CA ASN A 74 5.27 0.24 21.76
C ASN A 74 5.21 -1.30 21.82
N ASN A 75 4.03 -1.91 21.63
CA ASN A 75 3.82 -3.36 21.74
C ASN A 75 2.97 -3.89 20.57
N ILE A 76 3.58 -3.95 19.38
CA ILE A 76 2.90 -4.25 18.12
C ILE A 76 2.87 -5.76 17.84
N ALA A 77 1.68 -6.36 17.76
CA ALA A 77 1.46 -7.73 17.32
C ALA A 77 1.48 -7.88 15.80
N TYR A 78 0.96 -6.90 15.08
CA TYR A 78 0.85 -6.90 13.64
C TYR A 78 1.22 -5.53 13.08
N LEU A 79 2.10 -5.52 12.08
CA LEU A 79 2.50 -4.31 11.39
C LEU A 79 2.33 -4.50 9.88
N ALA A 80 1.45 -3.70 9.27
CA ALA A 80 1.37 -3.56 7.83
C ALA A 80 1.81 -2.17 7.37
N ILE A 81 2.59 -2.12 6.28
CA ILE A 81 3.03 -0.87 5.65
C ILE A 81 2.64 -0.92 4.18
N ILE A 82 1.81 0.01 3.74
CA ILE A 82 1.28 0.09 2.38
C ILE A 82 1.74 1.40 1.77
N GLY A 83 2.35 1.36 0.59
CA GLY A 83 2.90 2.56 -0.05
C GLY A 83 2.60 2.62 -1.54
N HIS A 84 2.15 3.77 -2.02
CA HIS A 84 2.01 4.06 -3.46
C HIS A 84 3.10 5.00 -3.94
N SER A 85 3.64 4.78 -5.15
CA SER A 85 4.62 5.69 -5.76
C SER A 85 5.81 5.94 -4.81
N TYR A 86 6.16 7.19 -4.52
CA TYR A 86 7.18 7.56 -3.52
C TYR A 86 6.87 7.04 -2.10
N GLY A 87 5.60 6.81 -1.78
CA GLY A 87 5.18 6.13 -0.56
C GLY A 87 5.62 4.67 -0.51
N GLY A 88 5.76 4.00 -1.66
CA GLY A 88 6.36 2.66 -1.76
C GLY A 88 7.85 2.67 -1.44
N TRP A 89 8.58 3.69 -1.89
CA TRP A 89 9.98 3.89 -1.50
C TRP A 89 10.12 4.14 0.00
N ALA A 90 9.28 5.00 0.55
CA ALA A 90 9.23 5.24 1.99
C ALA A 90 8.85 3.98 2.78
N ALA A 91 7.92 3.16 2.29
CA ALA A 91 7.56 1.88 2.90
C ALA A 91 8.76 0.94 2.97
N CYS A 92 9.51 0.81 1.87
CA CYS A 92 10.70 -0.05 1.82
C CYS A 92 11.77 0.42 2.82
N ARG A 93 12.12 1.71 2.83
CA ARG A 93 13.12 2.22 3.79
C ARG A 93 12.65 2.14 5.23
N LEU A 94 11.38 2.49 5.49
CA LEU A 94 10.79 2.41 6.83
C LEU A 94 10.84 0.99 7.39
N SER A 95 10.62 -0.02 6.55
CA SER A 95 10.60 -1.42 6.97
C SER A 95 11.90 -1.89 7.65
N HIS A 96 13.03 -1.26 7.35
CA HIS A 96 14.32 -1.51 8.03
C HIS A 96 14.47 -0.80 9.36
N ARG A 97 13.71 0.28 9.58
CA ARG A 97 13.80 1.14 10.76
C ARG A 97 12.80 0.76 11.86
N THR A 98 11.82 -0.10 11.56
CA THR A 98 10.87 -0.58 12.55
C THR A 98 11.52 -1.59 13.49
N SER A 99 11.15 -1.51 14.78
CA SER A 99 11.71 -2.37 15.84
C SER A 99 11.46 -3.86 15.61
N ARG A 100 10.39 -4.19 14.88
CA ARG A 100 10.07 -5.52 14.39
C ARG A 100 10.00 -5.56 12.87
N GLU A 101 10.13 -6.74 12.31
CA GLU A 101 9.81 -6.99 10.92
C GLU A 101 8.29 -6.79 10.67
N PRO A 102 7.90 -5.98 9.67
CA PRO A 102 6.52 -5.89 9.20
C PRO A 102 5.98 -7.25 8.74
N ASP A 103 4.73 -7.55 9.10
CA ASP A 103 4.07 -8.79 8.68
C ASP A 103 3.62 -8.73 7.23
N PHE A 104 3.27 -7.53 6.76
CA PHE A 104 2.78 -7.31 5.41
C PHE A 104 3.28 -5.98 4.84
N ILE A 105 3.82 -6.01 3.62
CA ILE A 105 4.15 -4.82 2.84
C ILE A 105 3.44 -4.90 1.50
N ALA A 106 2.69 -3.86 1.17
CA ALA A 106 2.05 -3.70 -0.14
C ALA A 106 2.63 -2.48 -0.84
N LEU A 107 3.17 -2.69 -2.04
CA LEU A 107 3.73 -1.65 -2.88
C LEU A 107 2.84 -1.50 -4.11
N LEU A 108 2.26 -0.31 -4.28
CA LEU A 108 1.41 0.05 -5.40
C LEU A 108 2.21 0.97 -6.32
N ASP A 109 2.75 0.42 -7.39
CA ASP A 109 3.56 1.11 -8.39
C ASP A 109 4.67 1.99 -7.76
N PRO A 110 5.57 1.40 -6.94
CA PRO A 110 6.54 2.14 -6.13
C PRO A 110 7.54 2.91 -6.98
N VAL A 111 7.97 4.10 -6.57
CA VAL A 111 8.97 4.91 -7.29
C VAL A 111 10.15 5.24 -6.39
N PHE A 112 11.36 4.89 -6.82
CA PHE A 112 12.61 5.06 -6.07
C PHE A 112 13.41 6.27 -6.56
N GLY A 113 13.02 7.44 -6.07
CA GLY A 113 13.65 8.72 -6.42
C GLY A 113 13.32 9.20 -7.85
N PRO A 114 13.92 10.33 -8.27
CA PRO A 114 13.54 11.03 -9.50
C PRO A 114 13.80 10.22 -10.78
N ILE A 115 14.82 9.36 -10.75
CA ILE A 115 15.18 8.49 -11.89
C ILE A 115 14.65 7.06 -11.74
N ASN A 116 13.92 6.75 -10.67
CA ASN A 116 13.35 5.44 -10.35
C ASN A 116 14.38 4.30 -10.39
N VAL A 117 15.41 4.44 -9.56
CA VAL A 117 16.45 3.44 -9.40
C VAL A 117 16.58 3.11 -7.93
N MET A 118 16.50 1.84 -7.60
CA MET A 118 16.75 1.38 -6.23
C MET A 118 18.22 1.55 -5.87
N GLY A 119 18.47 2.19 -4.74
CA GLY A 119 19.79 2.28 -4.11
C GLY A 119 19.95 1.33 -2.91
N PRO A 120 21.11 1.39 -2.24
CA PRO A 120 21.33 0.66 -1.00
C PRO A 120 20.26 1.02 0.05
N GLY A 121 19.64 -0.02 0.63
CA GLY A 121 18.59 0.12 1.66
C GLY A 121 17.17 0.31 1.12
N ASP A 122 16.98 0.26 -0.21
CA ASP A 122 15.65 0.41 -0.83
C ASP A 122 14.90 -0.91 -0.99
N SER A 123 15.56 -2.06 -0.85
CA SER A 123 14.87 -3.36 -0.84
C SER A 123 14.03 -3.49 0.44
N PRO A 124 12.75 -3.89 0.38
CA PRO A 124 11.92 -4.03 1.56
C PRO A 124 12.38 -5.20 2.46
N ARG A 125 12.09 -5.07 3.76
CA ARG A 125 12.19 -6.13 4.78
C ARG A 125 10.82 -6.41 5.34
N GLY A 126 10.24 -7.57 5.04
CA GLY A 126 8.94 -7.97 5.57
C GLY A 126 8.69 -9.45 5.37
N LYS A 127 7.79 -10.03 6.19
CA LYS A 127 7.44 -11.46 6.10
C LYS A 127 6.75 -11.80 4.78
N VAL A 128 5.83 -10.92 4.37
CA VAL A 128 5.22 -10.96 3.03
C VAL A 128 5.29 -9.57 2.42
N VAL A 129 5.88 -9.51 1.23
CA VAL A 129 5.97 -8.29 0.43
C VAL A 129 5.32 -8.56 -0.91
N ILE A 130 4.33 -7.75 -1.28
CA ILE A 130 3.69 -7.80 -2.60
C ILE A 130 3.93 -6.47 -3.29
N ASN A 131 4.42 -6.56 -4.52
CA ASN A 131 4.58 -5.43 -5.42
C ASN A 131 3.58 -5.57 -6.55
N TRP A 132 2.71 -4.58 -6.73
CA TRP A 132 1.92 -4.43 -7.94
C TRP A 132 2.53 -3.32 -8.77
N ASP A 133 2.90 -3.63 -10.01
CA ASP A 133 3.43 -2.66 -10.97
C ASP A 133 2.54 -2.60 -12.22
N GLN A 134 2.71 -1.52 -12.97
CA GLN A 134 2.13 -1.37 -14.31
C GLN A 134 3.26 -0.98 -15.29
N SER A 135 3.10 -1.33 -16.57
CA SER A 135 4.07 -0.94 -17.62
C SER A 135 3.62 0.25 -18.48
N ASN A 136 2.42 0.73 -18.22
CA ASN A 136 1.63 1.66 -19.01
C ASN A 136 1.51 3.04 -18.34
N GLY A 137 2.55 3.86 -18.47
CA GLY A 137 2.41 5.32 -18.46
C GLY A 137 1.95 6.01 -17.16
N ILE A 138 2.05 7.34 -17.17
CA ILE A 138 1.66 8.18 -16.01
C ILE A 138 0.14 8.18 -15.84
N LYS A 139 -0.55 8.39 -16.97
CA LYS A 139 -1.98 8.56 -17.11
C LYS A 139 -2.39 8.29 -18.55
N GLU A 140 -3.66 8.02 -18.77
CA GLU A 140 -4.26 8.03 -20.11
C GLU A 140 -4.48 9.48 -20.60
N THR A 141 -4.44 9.68 -21.92
CA THR A 141 -4.93 10.92 -22.55
C THR A 141 -6.44 10.87 -22.73
N THR A 142 -7.08 12.04 -22.74
CA THR A 142 -8.51 12.16 -23.07
C THR A 142 -8.77 11.72 -24.52
N GLY A 143 -9.55 10.66 -24.74
CA GLY A 143 -9.90 10.16 -26.08
C GLY A 143 -10.40 8.71 -26.10
N CYS A 144 -10.87 8.29 -27.28
CA CYS A 144 -11.30 6.92 -27.60
C CYS A 144 -10.76 6.54 -29.01
N PRO A 145 -9.90 5.51 -29.15
CA PRO A 145 -9.23 4.80 -28.07
C PRO A 145 -8.30 5.72 -27.28
N SER A 146 -8.18 5.45 -25.99
CA SER A 146 -7.23 6.13 -25.12
C SER A 146 -5.80 5.88 -25.60
N THR A 147 -4.97 6.92 -25.59
CA THR A 147 -3.53 6.77 -25.78
C THR A 147 -2.88 6.85 -24.42
N LEU A 148 -2.04 5.86 -24.10
CA LEU A 148 -1.25 5.88 -22.89
C LEU A 148 -0.10 6.88 -23.04
N LEU A 149 0.04 7.80 -22.08
CA LEU A 149 1.26 8.60 -22.00
C LEU A 149 2.39 7.69 -21.55
N THR A 150 3.15 7.18 -22.51
CA THR A 150 4.27 6.27 -22.29
C THR A 150 5.30 6.87 -21.33
N CYS A 151 6.05 6.01 -20.67
CA CYS A 151 7.19 6.36 -19.82
C CYS A 151 8.33 6.92 -20.70
N VAL A 152 8.15 8.07 -21.35
CA VAL A 152 9.16 8.58 -22.30
C VAL A 152 10.20 9.41 -21.54
N VAL A 153 11.46 9.07 -21.84
CA VAL A 153 12.73 9.71 -21.49
C VAL A 153 13.44 9.14 -20.24
N PRO A 154 14.71 8.69 -20.37
CA PRO A 154 15.62 8.44 -19.24
C PRO A 154 15.74 9.73 -18.42
N GLY A 155 15.20 9.73 -17.20
CA GLY A 155 15.08 10.93 -16.35
C GLY A 155 13.67 11.19 -15.81
N ASN A 156 12.65 10.48 -16.31
CA ASN A 156 11.26 10.58 -15.84
C ASN A 156 10.82 9.35 -15.03
N GLY A 157 11.70 8.81 -14.18
CA GLY A 157 11.40 7.65 -13.33
C GLY A 157 10.16 7.83 -12.44
N ILE A 158 9.76 9.07 -12.18
CA ILE A 158 8.52 9.46 -11.49
C ILE A 158 7.26 8.85 -12.13
N SER A 159 7.32 8.59 -13.43
CA SER A 159 6.16 8.38 -14.28
C SER A 159 5.58 6.98 -14.20
N CYS A 160 6.39 6.02 -13.77
CA CYS A 160 6.11 4.59 -13.85
C CYS A 160 6.71 3.93 -12.62
N GLY A 161 6.01 2.98 -12.03
CA GLY A 161 6.54 2.24 -10.89
C GLY A 161 7.75 1.39 -11.28
N TYR A 162 8.53 1.06 -10.28
CA TYR A 162 9.67 0.18 -10.36
C TYR A 162 9.17 -1.26 -10.41
N ASN A 163 9.55 -1.96 -11.47
CA ASN A 163 9.29 -3.37 -11.60
C ASN A 163 10.34 -4.20 -10.86
N ASN A 164 9.99 -5.44 -10.51
CA ASN A 164 10.95 -6.39 -9.92
C ASN A 164 11.58 -5.92 -8.61
N VAL A 165 10.77 -5.44 -7.65
CA VAL A 165 11.25 -5.13 -6.31
C VAL A 165 11.81 -6.42 -5.67
N PRO A 166 13.08 -6.42 -5.20
CA PRO A 166 13.68 -7.59 -4.56
C PRO A 166 12.90 -8.02 -3.31
N ASN A 167 12.86 -9.33 -3.06
CA ASN A 167 12.13 -9.96 -1.94
C ASN A 167 10.60 -9.77 -1.99
N ALA A 168 10.04 -9.23 -3.07
CA ALA A 168 8.61 -9.12 -3.27
C ALA A 168 8.08 -10.19 -4.24
N THR A 169 6.83 -10.61 -4.01
CA THR A 169 6.01 -11.19 -5.08
C THR A 169 5.62 -10.05 -6.02
N ASN A 170 6.16 -10.06 -7.23
CA ASN A 170 5.91 -9.03 -8.24
C ASN A 170 4.73 -9.45 -9.13
N ASN A 171 3.67 -8.67 -9.09
CA ASN A 171 2.42 -8.86 -9.82
C ASN A 171 2.25 -7.73 -10.82
N TRP A 172 2.04 -8.09 -12.07
CA TRP A 172 1.83 -7.12 -13.12
C TRP A 172 0.35 -6.89 -13.40
N GLU A 173 -0.07 -5.63 -13.43
CA GLU A 173 -1.46 -5.22 -13.64
C GLU A 173 -1.59 -4.26 -14.84
N TYR A 174 -2.62 -4.48 -15.64
CA TYR A 174 -2.83 -3.75 -16.90
C TYR A 174 -4.08 -2.89 -16.94
N GLU A 175 -5.12 -3.31 -16.22
CA GLU A 175 -6.47 -2.80 -16.38
C GLU A 175 -7.02 -2.35 -15.04
N LEU A 176 -7.77 -1.26 -15.06
CA LEU A 176 -8.47 -0.78 -13.89
C LEU A 176 -9.67 -1.69 -13.63
N LYS A 177 -9.72 -2.29 -12.44
CA LYS A 177 -10.76 -3.24 -12.05
C LYS A 177 -11.68 -2.66 -10.98
N ASN A 178 -12.92 -3.16 -10.94
CA ASN A 178 -13.84 -2.92 -9.83
C ASN A 178 -13.47 -3.81 -8.62
N TRP A 179 -14.26 -3.74 -7.54
CA TRP A 179 -13.99 -4.51 -6.31
C TRP A 179 -13.99 -6.03 -6.54
N ASP A 180 -14.87 -6.53 -7.41
CA ASP A 180 -15.04 -7.95 -7.70
C ASP A 180 -14.02 -8.49 -8.71
N GLY A 181 -13.23 -7.60 -9.31
CA GLY A 181 -12.18 -7.93 -10.28
C GLY A 181 -12.58 -7.77 -11.74
N ASP A 182 -13.80 -7.28 -12.02
CA ASP A 182 -14.21 -7.00 -13.39
C ASP A 182 -13.50 -5.76 -13.93
N VAL A 183 -13.09 -5.84 -15.19
CA VAL A 183 -12.45 -4.74 -15.91
C VAL A 183 -13.44 -3.59 -16.08
N LYS A 184 -13.04 -2.39 -15.63
CA LYS A 184 -13.81 -1.17 -15.86
C LYS A 184 -13.68 -0.78 -17.32
N ARG A 185 -14.82 -0.41 -17.92
CA ARG A 185 -14.91 0.00 -19.32
C ARG A 185 -15.44 1.41 -19.44
N ARG A 186 -15.02 2.13 -20.48
CA ARG A 186 -15.61 3.40 -20.91
C ARG A 186 -16.42 3.21 -22.17
N ASP A 187 -17.59 3.83 -22.22
CA ASP A 187 -18.35 3.90 -23.46
C ASP A 187 -17.74 4.96 -24.37
N CYS A 188 -17.32 4.53 -25.56
CA CYS A 188 -16.68 5.35 -26.58
C CYS A 188 -17.59 5.65 -27.78
N GLY A 189 -18.84 5.16 -27.74
CA GLY A 189 -19.78 5.28 -28.86
C GLY A 189 -19.38 4.43 -30.07
N TYR A 190 -20.22 4.43 -31.11
CA TYR A 190 -19.91 3.70 -32.35
C TYR A 190 -18.81 4.42 -33.15
N PRO A 191 -17.78 3.73 -33.71
CA PRO A 191 -17.63 2.28 -33.90
C PRO A 191 -16.79 1.55 -32.84
N VAL A 192 -16.44 2.21 -31.73
CA VAL A 192 -15.68 1.61 -30.62
C VAL A 192 -16.61 1.42 -29.42
N PRO A 193 -17.52 0.44 -29.44
CA PRO A 193 -18.37 0.18 -28.28
C PRO A 193 -17.52 -0.37 -27.13
N ASN A 194 -17.51 0.32 -26.00
CA ASN A 194 -16.86 -0.09 -24.74
C ASN A 194 -15.36 -0.44 -24.83
N GLU A 195 -14.50 0.50 -24.45
CA GLU A 195 -13.05 0.30 -24.33
C GLU A 195 -12.66 -0.04 -22.89
N ASP A 196 -11.79 -1.03 -22.69
CA ASP A 196 -11.22 -1.34 -21.37
C ASP A 196 -10.34 -0.18 -20.87
N ILE A 197 -10.48 0.19 -19.59
CA ILE A 197 -9.71 1.29 -19.02
C ILE A 197 -8.36 0.77 -18.55
N PRO A 198 -7.24 1.25 -19.12
CA PRO A 198 -5.93 0.82 -18.68
C PRO A 198 -5.59 1.35 -17.29
N LEU A 199 -4.80 0.57 -16.57
CA LEU A 199 -4.18 0.96 -15.31
C LEU A 199 -2.92 1.78 -15.60
N THR A 200 -2.72 2.82 -14.79
CA THR A 200 -1.70 3.87 -14.95
C THR A 200 -1.15 4.24 -13.59
N HIS A 201 0.03 4.88 -13.53
CA HIS A 201 0.65 5.24 -12.26
C HIS A 201 -0.29 5.97 -11.28
N VAL A 202 -1.09 6.92 -11.80
CA VAL A 202 -1.95 7.78 -10.97
C VAL A 202 -3.25 7.11 -10.50
N ASN A 203 -3.65 5.97 -11.08
CA ASN A 203 -4.88 5.26 -10.68
C ASN A 203 -4.61 3.86 -10.10
N MET A 204 -3.33 3.48 -9.96
CA MET A 204 -2.91 2.25 -9.26
C MET A 204 -3.40 2.22 -7.82
N ASP A 205 -3.30 3.34 -7.09
CA ASP A 205 -3.81 3.43 -5.73
C ASP A 205 -5.32 3.64 -5.64
N ASP A 206 -6.05 3.74 -6.76
CA ASP A 206 -7.51 3.78 -6.82
C ASP A 206 -8.13 2.47 -7.32
N ASN A 207 -7.29 1.50 -7.71
CA ASN A 207 -7.74 0.19 -8.20
C ASN A 207 -8.43 -0.58 -7.07
N GLU A 208 -9.73 -0.84 -7.26
CA GLU A 208 -10.56 -1.37 -6.19
C GLU A 208 -10.29 -2.84 -5.93
N TYR A 209 -9.85 -3.57 -6.95
CA TYR A 209 -9.44 -4.96 -6.83
C TYR A 209 -8.18 -5.10 -5.97
N LEU A 210 -7.19 -4.23 -6.19
CA LEU A 210 -5.97 -4.21 -5.35
C LEU A 210 -6.30 -3.87 -3.90
N HIS A 211 -7.21 -2.92 -3.69
CA HIS A 211 -7.71 -2.61 -2.35
C HIS A 211 -8.40 -3.81 -1.69
N HIS A 212 -9.21 -4.56 -2.44
CA HIS A 212 -9.87 -5.76 -1.95
C HIS A 212 -8.84 -6.80 -1.49
N GLN A 213 -7.86 -7.11 -2.34
CA GLN A 213 -6.79 -8.06 -2.02
C GLN A 213 -6.00 -7.65 -0.76
N ILE A 214 -5.66 -6.37 -0.61
CA ILE A 214 -4.97 -5.84 0.57
C ILE A 214 -5.85 -5.96 1.83
N CYS A 215 -7.13 -5.57 1.74
CA CYS A 215 -8.07 -5.65 2.84
C CYS A 215 -8.26 -7.08 3.33
N ASP A 216 -8.51 -8.01 2.42
CA ASP A 216 -8.73 -9.43 2.74
C ASP A 216 -7.50 -10.05 3.39
N ARG A 217 -6.32 -9.77 2.84
CA ARG A 217 -5.07 -10.28 3.39
C ARG A 217 -4.88 -9.83 4.83
N ILE A 218 -5.02 -8.52 5.08
CA ILE A 218 -4.84 -7.96 6.42
C ILE A 218 -5.92 -8.47 7.38
N TYR A 219 -7.17 -8.56 6.93
CA TYR A 219 -8.27 -9.10 7.74
C TYR A 219 -7.96 -10.52 8.22
N GLU A 220 -7.54 -11.40 7.32
CA GLU A 220 -7.22 -12.78 7.66
C GLU A 220 -5.99 -12.91 8.56
N ASP A 221 -4.96 -12.10 8.34
CA ASP A 221 -3.78 -12.08 9.22
C ASP A 221 -4.15 -11.63 10.65
N VAL A 222 -4.91 -10.54 10.78
CA VAL A 222 -5.35 -10.01 12.08
C VAL A 222 -6.28 -10.99 12.79
N LYS A 223 -7.24 -11.58 12.08
CA LYS A 223 -8.16 -12.58 12.63
C LYS A 223 -7.42 -13.79 13.20
N LYS A 224 -6.39 -14.29 12.51
CA LYS A 224 -5.55 -15.40 13.00
C LYS A 224 -4.85 -15.02 14.30
N ILE A 225 -4.26 -13.83 14.38
CA ILE A 225 -3.58 -13.34 15.59
C ILE A 225 -4.54 -13.26 16.78
N LEU A 226 -5.75 -12.73 16.57
CA LEU A 226 -6.77 -12.62 17.62
C LEU A 226 -7.22 -14.00 18.12
N LEU A 227 -7.45 -14.96 17.21
CA LEU A 227 -7.82 -16.34 17.58
C LEU A 227 -6.71 -17.05 18.36
N THR A 228 -5.45 -16.90 17.94
CA THR A 228 -4.30 -17.46 18.66
C THR A 228 -4.23 -16.91 20.08
N ASN A 229 -4.38 -15.60 20.27
CA ASN A 229 -4.34 -14.96 21.59
C ASN A 229 -5.47 -15.44 22.51
N GLN A 230 -6.68 -15.62 21.98
CA GLN A 230 -7.81 -16.16 22.75
C GLN A 230 -7.55 -17.60 23.22
N ASN A 231 -7.06 -18.46 22.33
CA ASN A 231 -6.76 -19.86 22.64
C ASN A 231 -5.63 -19.97 23.69
N THR A 232 -4.60 -19.13 23.60
CA THR A 232 -3.52 -19.08 24.60
C THR A 232 -4.06 -18.64 25.96
N ALA A 233 -4.93 -17.62 26.02
CA ALA A 233 -5.53 -17.17 27.28
C ALA A 233 -6.39 -18.25 27.93
N LEU A 234 -7.22 -18.95 27.15
CA LEU A 234 -8.04 -20.07 27.61
C LEU A 234 -7.18 -21.22 28.16
N SER A 235 -6.10 -21.59 27.46
CA SER A 235 -5.19 -22.64 27.91
C SER A 235 -4.51 -22.31 29.25
N ILE A 236 -4.10 -21.06 29.45
CA ILE A 236 -3.52 -20.59 30.73
C ILE A 236 -4.54 -20.69 31.87
N ILE A 237 -5.78 -20.25 31.64
CA ILE A 237 -6.85 -20.30 32.65
C ILE A 237 -7.13 -21.76 33.03
N LEU A 238 -7.30 -22.65 32.05
CA LEU A 238 -7.55 -24.07 32.30
C LEU A 238 -6.39 -24.73 33.07
N THR A 239 -5.15 -24.41 32.73
CA THR A 239 -3.97 -24.94 33.44
C THR A 239 -3.89 -24.47 34.89
N ASN A 240 -4.36 -23.26 35.19
CA ASN A 240 -4.37 -22.71 36.54
C ASN A 240 -5.57 -23.17 37.39
N ILE A 241 -6.68 -23.60 36.76
CA ILE A 241 -7.83 -24.18 37.46
C ILE A 241 -7.58 -25.66 37.81
N LEU A 242 -6.77 -26.35 37.01
CA LEU A 242 -6.45 -27.78 37.19
C LEU A 242 -5.23 -28.04 38.10
N LYS A 243 -4.70 -27.00 38.76
CA LYS A 243 -3.66 -27.09 39.80
C LYS A 243 -4.24 -26.73 41.15
#